data_AF-A0A921LGG7-F1
#
_entry.id   AF-A0A921LGG7-F1
#
_cell.length_a   1.000
_cell.length_b   1.000
_cell.length_c   1.000
_cell.angle_alpha   90.00
_cell.angle_beta   90.00
_cell.angle_gamma   90.00
#
_symmetry.space_group_name_H-M   'P 1'
#
loop_
_entity.id
_entity.type
_entity.pdbx_description
1 polymer ?
#
loop_
_entity_poly.entity_id
_entity_poly.type
_entity_poly.pdbx_seq_one_letter_code
_entity_poly.pdbx_strand_id
1 'polypeptide(L)'
;EYMARRNDSRFCNVLPLMKKEKVGAINWGFVAGKTNTIFAWDDVIPSGEEPELWFHDIYRPTGVPYQQEEVDCIQSLTGKR
;
A
#
# COMPACT_ATOMS: atom_id res chain seq x y z
N GLU A 1 -0.18 -11.98 4.57
CA GLU A 1 -0.21 -10.59 4.10
C GLU A 1 1.02 -10.34 3.24
N TYR A 2 0.92 -9.57 2.14
CA TYR A 2 2.07 -9.33 1.24
C TYR A 2 2.62 -7.92 1.32
N MET A 3 1.85 -6.95 1.81
CA MET A 3 2.26 -5.56 1.84
C MET A 3 2.85 -5.25 3.21
N ALA A 4 4.05 -4.70 3.23
CA ALA A 4 4.74 -4.29 4.45
C ALA A 4 5.91 -3.38 4.07
N ARG A 5 5.65 -2.08 3.84
CA ARG A 5 6.66 -1.15 3.30
C ARG A 5 7.96 -1.09 4.14
N ARG A 6 7.85 -1.28 5.46
CA ARG A 6 9.00 -1.36 6.40
C ARG A 6 9.94 -2.54 6.13
N ASN A 7 9.40 -3.65 5.65
CA ASN A 7 10.14 -4.88 5.36
C ASN A 7 10.51 -4.96 3.87
N ASP A 8 10.55 -3.81 3.20
CA ASP A 8 10.72 -3.68 1.75
C ASP A 8 9.72 -4.54 0.95
N SER A 9 8.51 -4.79 1.48
CA SER A 9 7.47 -5.48 0.74
C SER A 9 6.49 -4.44 0.19
N ARG A 10 6.67 -4.08 -1.09
CA ARG A 10 6.01 -2.95 -1.76
C ARG A 10 5.24 -3.44 -2.99
N PHE A 11 4.37 -2.61 -3.55
CA PHE A 11 3.67 -2.97 -4.78
C PHE A 11 4.64 -3.29 -5.93
N CYS A 12 5.69 -2.47 -6.12
CA CYS A 12 6.55 -2.56 -7.30
C CYS A 12 7.57 -3.69 -7.31
N ASN A 13 7.84 -4.31 -6.18
CA ASN A 13 8.69 -5.51 -6.15
C ASN A 13 7.86 -6.80 -6.01
N VAL A 14 6.70 -6.75 -5.36
CA VAL A 14 5.85 -7.93 -5.17
C VAL A 14 4.92 -8.18 -6.35
N LEU A 15 4.25 -7.16 -6.90
CA LEU A 15 3.25 -7.36 -7.96
C LEU A 15 3.82 -7.95 -9.26
N PRO A 16 5.03 -7.57 -9.73
CA PRO A 16 5.62 -8.21 -10.92
C PRO A 16 5.85 -9.72 -10.72
N LEU A 17 6.33 -10.12 -9.54
CA LEU A 17 6.51 -11.53 -9.18
C LEU A 17 5.17 -12.27 -9.17
N MET A 18 4.16 -11.70 -8.48
CA MET A 18 2.82 -12.29 -8.43
C MET A 18 2.21 -12.46 -9.83
N LYS A 19 2.38 -11.45 -10.71
CA LYS A 19 1.91 -11.51 -12.10
C LYS A 19 2.60 -12.63 -12.89
N LYS A 20 3.93 -12.77 -12.75
CA LYS A 20 4.71 -13.85 -13.39
C LYS A 20 4.24 -15.22 -12.95
N GLU A 21 4.02 -15.40 -11.65
CA GLU A 21 3.61 -16.68 -11.05
C GLU A 21 2.09 -16.93 -11.12
N LYS A 22 1.32 -16.01 -11.74
CA LYS A 22 -0.15 -16.06 -11.85
C LYS A 22 -0.86 -16.17 -10.49
N VAL A 23 -0.32 -15.49 -9.48
CA VAL A 23 -0.87 -15.44 -8.12
C VAL A 23 -1.68 -14.16 -7.95
N GLY A 24 -2.93 -14.30 -7.49
CA GLY A 24 -3.76 -13.18 -7.07
C GLY A 24 -3.51 -12.80 -5.61
N ALA A 25 -3.62 -11.51 -5.29
CA ALA A 25 -3.57 -11.02 -3.92
C ALA A 25 -4.61 -9.91 -3.71
N ILE A 26 -5.14 -9.82 -2.50
CA ILE A 26 -6.03 -8.75 -2.06
C ILE A 26 -5.22 -7.85 -1.14
N ASN A 27 -5.18 -6.55 -1.43
CA ASN A 27 -4.53 -5.59 -0.52
C ASN A 27 -5.51 -5.26 0.62
N TRP A 28 -5.04 -5.37 1.86
CA TRP A 28 -5.78 -4.90 3.02
C TRP A 28 -5.39 -3.46 3.32
N GLY A 29 -6.19 -2.53 2.84
CA GLY A 29 -5.92 -1.10 2.90
C GLY A 29 -6.17 -0.47 1.54
N PHE A 30 -6.63 0.76 1.52
CA PHE A 30 -6.85 1.47 0.25
C PHE A 30 -6.85 2.98 0.45
N VAL A 31 -7.71 3.47 1.34
CA VAL A 31 -7.82 4.89 1.69
C VAL A 31 -7.59 5.02 3.18
N ALA A 32 -6.72 5.94 3.57
CA ALA A 32 -6.50 6.28 4.98
C ALA A 32 -7.82 6.64 5.66
N GLY A 33 -8.10 5.99 6.79
CA GLY A 33 -9.39 6.13 7.46
C GLY A 33 -9.56 5.16 8.62
N LYS A 34 -10.80 4.72 8.85
CA LYS A 34 -11.23 4.05 10.09
C LYS A 34 -10.46 2.76 10.43
N THR A 35 -9.90 2.08 9.44
CA THR A 35 -9.13 0.84 9.65
C THR A 35 -7.70 1.09 10.13
N ASN A 36 -7.23 2.35 10.10
CA ASN A 36 -5.90 2.76 10.56
C ASN A 36 -4.76 1.96 9.91
N THR A 37 -4.94 1.59 8.64
CA THR A 37 -4.00 0.77 7.85
C THR A 37 -2.79 1.56 7.33
N ILE A 38 -2.69 2.86 7.64
CA ILE A 38 -1.47 3.64 7.48
C ILE A 38 -0.40 3.28 8.52
N PHE A 39 -0.78 2.78 9.70
CA PHE A 39 0.14 2.44 10.79
C PHE A 39 0.66 1.00 10.65
N ALA A 40 1.91 0.77 11.03
CA ALA A 40 2.48 -0.58 11.07
C ALA A 40 1.95 -1.37 12.28
N TRP A 41 1.99 -2.71 12.20
CA TRP A 41 1.39 -3.57 13.24
C TRP A 41 1.91 -3.29 14.66
N ASP A 42 3.18 -2.93 14.76
CA ASP A 42 3.90 -2.68 16.01
C ASP A 42 4.12 -1.19 16.31
N ASP A 43 3.62 -0.30 15.46
CA ASP A 43 3.80 1.14 15.61
C ASP A 43 2.64 1.77 16.36
N VAL A 44 2.86 1.99 17.65
CA VAL A 44 1.91 2.72 18.49
C VAL A 44 2.36 4.17 18.55
N ILE A 45 1.72 5.01 17.74
CA ILE A 45 1.89 6.47 17.76
C ILE A 45 0.83 7.06 18.71
N PRO A 46 1.16 7.43 19.96
CA PRO A 46 0.16 7.81 20.95
C PRO A 46 -0.57 9.12 20.60
N SER A 47 0.11 9.99 19.86
CA SER A 47 -0.46 11.24 19.32
C SER A 47 -1.48 10.99 18.21
N GLY A 48 -1.46 9.80 17.57
CA GLY A 48 -2.26 9.49 16.39
C GLY A 48 -1.85 10.27 15.14
N GLU A 49 -0.68 10.89 15.14
CA GLU A 49 -0.17 11.62 13.99
C GLU A 49 0.19 10.69 12.83
N GLU A 50 0.23 11.24 11.62
CA GLU A 50 0.53 10.47 10.41
C GLU A 50 1.96 9.91 10.49
N PRO A 51 2.17 8.59 10.26
CA PRO A 51 3.51 8.01 10.29
C PRO A 51 4.35 8.49 9.10
N GLU A 52 5.67 8.60 9.29
CA GLU A 52 6.60 8.99 8.22
C GLU A 52 6.53 8.07 6.99
N LEU A 53 6.26 6.78 7.23
CA LEU A 53 6.08 5.77 6.20
C LEU A 53 4.75 5.02 6.41
N TRP A 54 3.82 5.17 5.47
CA TRP A 54 2.55 4.45 5.51
C TRP A 54 2.73 2.95 5.30
N PHE A 55 1.85 2.16 5.90
CA PHE A 55 1.96 0.71 5.87
C PHE A 55 1.22 0.06 4.69
N HIS A 56 -0.11 0.16 4.62
CA HIS A 56 -0.91 -0.49 3.57
C HIS A 56 -1.68 0.46 2.65
N ASP A 57 -2.23 1.54 3.19
CA ASP A 57 -3.11 2.42 2.40
C ASP A 57 -2.35 3.10 1.24
N ILE A 58 -3.10 3.49 0.21
CA ILE A 58 -2.60 4.00 -1.07
C ILE A 58 -3.03 5.46 -1.26
N TYR A 59 -4.23 5.83 -0.79
CA TYR A 59 -4.82 7.14 -1.00
C TYR A 59 -5.12 7.85 0.32
N ARG A 60 -5.03 9.17 0.29
CA ARG A 60 -5.61 10.06 1.29
C ARG A 60 -7.13 10.08 1.15
N PRO A 61 -7.89 10.51 2.18
CA PRO A 61 -9.35 10.66 2.09
C PRO A 61 -9.81 11.57 0.94
N THR A 62 -8.94 12.51 0.54
CA THR A 62 -9.16 13.43 -0.59
C THR A 62 -8.99 12.79 -1.96
N GLY A 63 -8.57 11.51 -2.03
CA GLY A 63 -8.26 10.82 -3.28
C GLY A 63 -6.85 11.09 -3.81
N VAL A 64 -6.06 11.92 -3.13
CA VAL A 64 -4.66 12.16 -3.49
C VAL A 64 -3.82 10.93 -3.11
N PRO A 65 -3.01 10.37 -4.01
CA PRO A 65 -2.09 9.28 -3.68
C PRO A 65 -1.14 9.66 -2.54
N TYR A 66 -0.83 8.70 -1.68
CA TYR A 66 0.26 8.82 -0.72
C TYR A 66 1.62 8.87 -1.45
N GLN A 67 1.82 7.96 -2.41
CA GLN A 67 2.97 7.93 -3.33
C GLN A 67 2.46 7.70 -4.75
N GLN A 68 2.73 8.65 -5.65
CA GLN A 68 2.24 8.60 -7.04
C GLN A 68 2.87 7.43 -7.80
N GLU A 69 4.15 7.17 -7.55
CA GLU A 69 4.93 6.13 -8.21
C GLU A 69 4.35 4.72 -7.96
N GLU A 70 3.79 4.48 -6.77
CA GLU A 70 3.12 3.21 -6.46
C GLU A 70 1.83 3.04 -7.27
N VAL A 71 1.04 4.10 -7.42
CA VAL A 71 -0.18 4.09 -8.24
C VAL A 71 0.15 3.82 -9.70
N ASP A 72 1.15 4.51 -10.25
CA ASP A 72 1.60 4.35 -11.64
C ASP A 72 2.07 2.91 -11.89
N CYS A 73 2.83 2.37 -10.95
CA CYS A 73 3.31 1.00 -10.96
C CYS A 73 2.18 -0.04 -10.92
N ILE A 74 1.21 0.10 -10.01
CA ILE A 74 0.01 -0.75 -9.96
C ILE A 74 -0.73 -0.68 -11.29
N GLN A 75 -0.96 0.52 -11.84
CA GLN A 75 -1.67 0.71 -13.11
C GLN A 75 -0.93 0.06 -14.29
N SER A 76 0.40 0.16 -14.34
CA SER A 76 1.22 -0.47 -15.39
C SER A 76 1.10 -2.01 -15.40
N LEU A 77 0.86 -2.61 -14.23
CA LEU A 77 0.80 -4.07 -14.07
C LEU A 77 -0.63 -4.62 -14.19
N THR A 78 -1.63 -3.83 -13.80
CA THR A 78 -3.05 -4.22 -13.80
C THR A 78 -3.76 -3.89 -15.10
N GLY A 79 -3.19 -3.00 -15.91
CA GLY A 79 -3.64 -2.71 -17.28
C GLY A 79 -5.02 -2.06 -17.33
N LYS A 80 -5.07 -0.77 -17.69
CA LYS A 80 -6.30 -0.23 -18.29
C LYS A 80 -6.46 -0.85 -19.68
N ARG A 81 -7.59 -1.53 -19.91
CA ARG A 81 -8.24 -1.50 -21.23
C ARG A 81 -9.05 -0.21 -21.32
#